data_AF-A0A090QA43-F1
#
_entry.id   AF-A0A090QA43-F1
#
_cell.length_a   1.000
_cell.length_b   1.000
_cell.length_c   1.000
_cell.angle_alpha   90.00
_cell.angle_beta   90.00
_cell.angle_gamma   90.00
#
_symmetry.space_group_name_H-M   'P 1'
#
loop_
_entity.id
_entity.type
_entity.pdbx_description
1 polymer ?
#
loop_
_entity_poly.entity_id
_entity_poly.type
_entity_poly.pdbx_seq_one_letter_code
_entity_poly.pdbx_strand_id
1 'polypeptide(L)'
;MKKLFTIFIAIFLISCGEKEEKNTGDNRPSIIEAMTTPIYSSTSGTEVYTSDYLLDVNQLDSITYGKGILFNEDTRNYNEPLKIEMDSVAPYVSHVTLWTDGVRNDIPVFKSSSRMMTIVYTGNSKNVKLKGEFTNWSTVDLIEENGQLVYNATIPQGKFNTFLLKTEKKKS
;
A
#
# COMPACT_ATOMS: atom_id res chain seq x y z
N MET A 1 36.95 22.14 -56.50
CA MET A 1 36.37 22.34 -55.15
C MET A 1 34.85 22.22 -55.10
N LYS A 2 34.07 22.65 -56.12
CA LYS A 2 32.60 22.51 -56.11
C LYS A 2 32.09 21.06 -56.02
N LYS A 3 32.76 20.10 -56.69
CA LYS A 3 32.37 18.67 -56.67
C LYS A 3 32.57 17.99 -55.30
N LEU A 4 33.52 18.46 -54.48
CA LEU A 4 33.72 17.93 -53.13
C LEU A 4 32.66 18.43 -52.15
N PHE A 5 32.18 19.66 -52.35
CA PHE A 5 31.13 20.28 -51.53
C PHE A 5 29.77 19.57 -51.72
N THR A 6 29.49 19.09 -52.93
CA THR A 6 28.28 18.33 -53.24
C THR A 6 28.23 16.98 -52.53
N ILE A 7 29.39 16.32 -52.35
CA ILE A 7 29.49 15.03 -51.64
C ILE A 7 29.24 15.22 -50.13
N PHE A 8 29.74 16.32 -49.55
CA PHE A 8 29.54 16.61 -48.12
C PHE A 8 28.06 16.90 -47.79
N ILE A 9 27.35 17.61 -48.67
CA ILE A 9 25.91 17.86 -48.51
C ILE A 9 25.08 16.57 -48.65
N ALA A 10 25.47 15.66 -49.55
CA ALA A 10 24.79 14.39 -49.71
C ALA A 10 24.90 13.49 -48.46
N ILE A 11 26.03 13.54 -47.75
CA ILE A 11 26.24 12.75 -46.51
C ILE A 11 25.39 13.28 -45.34
N PHE A 12 25.15 14.60 -45.27
CA PHE A 12 24.29 15.19 -44.23
C PHE A 12 22.81 14.81 -44.36
N LEU A 13 22.33 14.46 -45.57
CA LEU A 13 20.94 14.08 -45.80
C LEU A 13 20.60 12.63 -45.42
N ILE A 14 21.60 11.77 -45.19
CA ILE A 14 21.39 10.35 -44.82
C ILE A 14 21.26 10.19 -43.29
N SER A 15 21.57 11.23 -42.51
CA SER A 15 21.52 11.19 -41.04
C SER A 15 20.13 11.47 -40.45
N CYS A 16 19.11 11.66 -41.29
CA CYS A 16 17.73 11.91 -40.86
C CYS A 16 16.84 10.70 -41.19
N GLY A 17 17.28 9.52 -40.76
CA GLY A 17 16.36 8.42 -40.50
C GLY A 17 16.05 8.49 -39.02
N GLU A 18 14.85 8.93 -38.65
CA GLU A 18 14.33 8.63 -37.32
C GLU A 18 14.44 7.13 -37.15
N LYS A 19 15.37 6.70 -36.30
CA LYS A 19 15.24 5.39 -35.70
C LYS A 19 13.95 5.50 -34.92
N GLU A 20 12.88 4.93 -35.44
CA GLU A 20 11.77 4.55 -34.58
C GLU A 20 12.43 3.76 -33.45
N GLU A 21 12.54 4.40 -32.28
CA GLU A 21 12.70 3.68 -31.05
C GLU A 21 11.47 2.77 -31.03
N LYS A 22 11.65 1.53 -31.47
CA LYS A 22 10.75 0.46 -31.12
C LYS A 22 10.72 0.50 -29.61
N ASN A 23 9.69 1.12 -29.06
CA ASN A 23 9.32 0.96 -27.66
C ASN A 23 9.28 -0.55 -27.47
N THR A 24 10.32 -1.10 -26.86
CA THR A 24 10.43 -2.53 -26.55
C THR A 24 9.51 -2.88 -25.37
N GLY A 25 8.80 -1.90 -24.83
CA GLY A 25 7.68 -2.10 -23.92
C GLY A 25 6.43 -2.49 -24.69
N ASP A 26 5.78 -3.53 -24.20
CA ASP A 26 4.39 -3.81 -24.54
C ASP A 26 3.53 -2.57 -24.19
N ASN A 27 2.99 -1.91 -25.22
CA ASN A 27 2.19 -0.69 -25.09
C ASN A 27 0.70 -0.97 -24.94
N ARG A 28 0.30 -2.24 -24.72
CA ARG A 28 -1.09 -2.55 -24.40
C ARG A 28 -1.49 -1.82 -23.11
N PRO A 29 -2.70 -1.23 -23.07
CA PRO A 29 -3.18 -0.56 -21.87
C PRO A 29 -3.37 -1.57 -20.73
N SER A 30 -3.21 -1.09 -19.50
CA SER A 30 -3.61 -1.82 -18.29
C SER A 30 -5.07 -2.27 -18.41
N ILE A 31 -5.35 -3.51 -17.97
CA ILE A 31 -6.69 -4.11 -17.94
C ILE A 31 -7.38 -3.94 -16.58
N ILE A 32 -6.82 -3.11 -15.69
CA ILE A 32 -7.51 -2.70 -14.46
C ILE A 32 -8.70 -1.84 -14.86
N GLU A 33 -9.88 -2.46 -14.91
CA GLU A 33 -11.14 -1.83 -15.31
C GLU A 33 -12.01 -1.41 -14.11
N ALA A 34 -11.60 -1.73 -12.89
CA ALA A 34 -12.32 -1.40 -11.66
C ALA A 34 -11.90 -0.04 -11.08
N MET A 35 -12.76 0.57 -10.24
CA MET A 35 -12.39 1.70 -9.39
C MET A 35 -11.48 1.22 -8.26
N THR A 36 -10.21 0.98 -8.58
CA THR A 36 -9.26 0.42 -7.62
C THR A 36 -8.66 1.49 -6.73
N THR A 37 -8.50 1.19 -5.46
CA THR A 37 -7.75 2.04 -4.53
C THR A 37 -6.28 1.63 -4.51
N PRO A 38 -5.35 2.56 -4.23
CA PRO A 38 -4.00 2.15 -3.93
C PRO A 38 -3.94 1.37 -2.61
N ILE A 39 -2.87 0.59 -2.43
CA ILE A 39 -2.64 -0.22 -1.22
C ILE A 39 -1.90 0.64 -0.20
N TYR A 40 -2.36 0.64 1.06
CA TYR A 40 -1.65 1.30 2.17
C TYR A 40 -1.16 0.23 3.15
N SER A 41 0.15 -0.05 3.17
CA SER A 41 0.70 -1.14 3.97
C SER A 41 1.84 -0.71 4.90
N SER A 42 1.95 -1.40 6.04
CA SER A 42 3.01 -1.21 7.04
C SER A 42 3.78 -2.53 7.25
N THR A 43 4.61 -2.61 8.29
CA THR A 43 5.30 -3.85 8.67
C THR A 43 4.35 -4.95 9.16
N SER A 44 3.12 -4.63 9.57
CA SER A 44 2.12 -5.66 9.96
C SER A 44 1.40 -6.28 8.77
N GLY A 45 1.49 -5.61 7.61
CA GLY A 45 0.86 -6.04 6.38
C GLY A 45 -0.56 -5.55 6.20
N THR A 46 -1.06 -5.76 4.99
CA THR A 46 -2.44 -5.47 4.58
C THR A 46 -2.88 -6.57 3.65
N GLU A 47 -4.07 -7.10 3.91
CA GLU A 47 -4.70 -8.12 3.07
C GLU A 47 -5.42 -7.45 1.91
N VAL A 48 -5.19 -7.96 0.70
CA VAL A 48 -5.69 -7.40 -0.56
C VAL A 48 -6.16 -8.53 -1.45
N TYR A 49 -7.33 -8.39 -2.09
CA TYR A 49 -7.83 -9.39 -3.03
C TYR A 49 -7.49 -8.99 -4.46
N THR A 50 -7.01 -9.94 -5.27
CA THR A 50 -6.74 -9.72 -6.70
C THR A 50 -8.02 -9.34 -7.47
N SER A 51 -9.17 -9.87 -7.04
CA SER A 51 -10.49 -9.54 -7.56
C SER A 51 -10.90 -8.07 -7.39
N ASP A 52 -10.25 -7.34 -6.48
CA ASP A 52 -10.48 -5.90 -6.33
C ASP A 52 -9.93 -5.12 -7.54
N TYR A 53 -8.99 -5.71 -8.29
CA TYR A 53 -8.28 -5.05 -9.40
C TYR A 53 -8.54 -5.70 -10.76
N LEU A 54 -8.77 -7.02 -10.80
CA LEU A 54 -9.05 -7.78 -12.01
C LEU A 54 -10.47 -8.33 -11.97
N LEU A 55 -11.27 -8.08 -13.01
CA LEU A 55 -12.62 -8.63 -13.14
C LEU A 55 -12.61 -10.16 -13.31
N ASP A 56 -11.62 -10.68 -14.02
CA ASP A 56 -11.39 -12.12 -14.21
C ASP A 56 -10.00 -12.50 -13.71
N VAL A 57 -9.93 -13.01 -12.48
CA VAL A 57 -8.69 -13.41 -11.82
C VAL A 57 -7.99 -14.57 -12.52
N ASN A 58 -8.68 -15.32 -13.41
CA ASN A 58 -8.05 -16.41 -14.16
C ASN A 58 -7.07 -15.91 -15.23
N GLN A 59 -7.10 -14.61 -15.56
CA GLN A 59 -6.16 -13.98 -16.49
C GLN A 59 -4.84 -13.59 -15.82
N LEU A 60 -4.72 -13.75 -14.50
CA LEU A 60 -3.51 -13.43 -13.77
C LEU A 60 -2.43 -14.50 -14.01
N ASP A 61 -1.33 -14.12 -14.65
CA ASP A 61 -0.19 -14.98 -14.90
C ASP A 61 0.73 -15.05 -13.68
N SER A 62 1.06 -13.88 -13.14
CA SER A 62 2.05 -13.74 -12.07
C SER A 62 1.95 -12.39 -11.36
N ILE A 63 2.61 -12.31 -10.21
CA ILE A 63 2.70 -11.09 -9.42
C ILE A 63 4.18 -10.76 -9.23
N THR A 64 4.55 -9.51 -9.50
CA THR A 64 5.88 -8.97 -9.14
C THR A 64 5.70 -7.75 -8.26
N TYR A 65 6.77 -7.32 -7.59
CA TYR A 65 6.68 -6.21 -6.64
C TYR A 65 7.93 -5.35 -6.64
N GLY A 66 7.74 -4.09 -6.30
CA GLY A 66 8.79 -3.10 -6.17
C GLY A 66 9.59 -3.25 -4.87
N LYS A 67 10.64 -2.44 -4.77
CA LYS A 67 11.57 -2.44 -3.63
C LYS A 67 10.85 -2.25 -2.29
N GLY A 68 11.25 -3.05 -1.30
CA GLY A 68 10.81 -2.91 0.10
C GLY A 68 9.44 -3.51 0.40
N ILE A 69 8.79 -4.14 -0.57
CA ILE A 69 7.64 -5.00 -0.31
C ILE A 69 8.14 -6.38 0.11
N LEU A 70 7.62 -6.87 1.22
CA LEU A 70 7.78 -8.24 1.68
C LEU A 70 6.52 -8.99 1.24
N PHE A 71 6.69 -9.89 0.29
CA PHE A 71 5.61 -10.71 -0.23
C PHE A 71 5.90 -12.17 0.10
N ASN A 72 4.89 -12.89 0.58
CA ASN A 72 5.03 -14.32 0.77
C ASN A 72 4.80 -15.03 -0.57
N GLU A 73 5.86 -15.57 -1.16
CA GLU A 73 5.83 -16.22 -2.49
C GLU A 73 4.93 -17.47 -2.54
N ASP A 74 4.48 -18.00 -1.39
CA ASP A 74 3.64 -19.20 -1.32
C ASP A 74 2.15 -18.94 -1.63
N THR A 75 1.72 -17.70 -1.88
CA THR A 75 0.33 -17.40 -2.27
C THR A 75 0.11 -17.58 -3.78
N ARG A 76 0.21 -18.81 -4.28
CA ARG A 76 -0.33 -19.18 -5.61
C ARG A 76 -1.83 -19.46 -5.59
N ASN A 77 -2.46 -19.40 -4.41
CA ASN A 77 -3.91 -19.41 -4.31
C ASN A 77 -4.45 -17.98 -4.45
N TYR A 78 -4.69 -17.55 -5.69
CA TYR A 78 -5.23 -16.22 -5.99
C TYR A 78 -6.69 -16.02 -5.55
N ASN A 79 -7.33 -17.05 -4.97
CA ASN A 79 -8.64 -16.95 -4.32
C ASN A 79 -8.54 -16.53 -2.84
N GLU A 80 -7.33 -16.48 -2.29
CA GLU A 80 -7.07 -16.02 -0.92
C GLU A 80 -6.51 -14.59 -0.92
N PRO A 81 -6.71 -13.83 0.17
CA PRO A 81 -6.14 -12.50 0.28
C PRO A 81 -4.61 -12.55 0.24
N LEU A 82 -4.03 -11.68 -0.58
CA LEU A 82 -2.60 -11.44 -0.62
C LEU A 82 -2.21 -10.56 0.55
N LYS A 83 -1.29 -11.04 1.40
CA LYS A 83 -0.73 -10.23 2.47
C LYS A 83 0.46 -9.43 1.94
N ILE A 84 0.26 -8.12 1.75
CA ILE A 84 1.31 -7.19 1.33
C ILE A 84 1.91 -6.53 2.55
N GLU A 85 3.20 -6.76 2.83
CA GLU A 85 3.94 -6.11 3.92
C GLU A 85 4.98 -5.13 3.36
N MET A 86 5.29 -4.07 4.10
CA MET A 86 6.39 -3.15 3.76
C MET A 86 7.47 -3.17 4.82
N ASP A 87 8.72 -3.30 4.38
CA ASP A 87 9.88 -3.22 5.25
C ASP A 87 9.96 -1.86 5.98
N SER A 88 10.46 -1.89 7.21
CA SER A 88 10.78 -0.70 8.01
C SER A 88 11.62 0.36 7.29
N VAL A 89 12.51 -0.02 6.36
CA VAL A 89 13.35 0.88 5.55
C VAL A 89 12.89 1.01 4.09
N ALA A 90 11.72 0.44 3.75
CA ALA A 90 11.10 0.58 2.43
C ALA A 90 10.82 2.05 2.07
N PRO A 91 10.84 2.41 0.77
CA PRO A 91 10.42 3.73 0.29
C PRO A 91 8.96 4.05 0.64
N TYR A 92 8.60 5.34 0.63
CA TYR A 92 7.22 5.75 0.91
C TYR A 92 6.21 5.32 -0.15
N VAL A 93 6.67 5.11 -1.39
CA VAL A 93 5.87 4.61 -2.50
C VAL A 93 6.62 3.48 -3.18
N SER A 94 5.92 2.37 -3.41
CA SER A 94 6.33 1.22 -4.20
C SER A 94 5.16 0.76 -5.07
N HIS A 95 5.21 -0.45 -5.62
CA HIS A 95 4.13 -0.99 -6.44
C HIS A 95 4.05 -2.51 -6.35
N VAL A 96 2.85 -3.05 -6.53
CA VAL A 96 2.60 -4.45 -6.89
C VAL A 96 2.20 -4.45 -8.36
N THR A 97 2.73 -5.38 -9.13
CA THR A 97 2.37 -5.57 -10.54
C THR A 97 1.62 -6.89 -10.67
N LEU A 98 0.41 -6.83 -11.21
CA LEU A 98 -0.35 -7.98 -11.67
C LEU A 98 -0.10 -8.16 -13.17
N TRP A 99 0.48 -9.29 -13.58
CA TRP A 99 0.74 -9.59 -14.98
C TRP A 99 -0.41 -10.39 -15.58
N THR A 100 -0.94 -9.95 -16.71
CA THR A 100 -2.08 -10.61 -17.39
C THR A 100 -1.84 -10.72 -18.89
N ASP A 101 -1.63 -11.93 -19.39
CA ASP A 101 -1.15 -12.18 -20.75
C ASP A 101 0.08 -11.32 -21.11
N GLY A 102 1.00 -11.13 -20.17
CA GLY A 102 2.17 -10.26 -20.33
C GLY A 102 1.89 -8.74 -20.29
N VAL A 103 0.64 -8.32 -20.11
CA VAL A 103 0.29 -6.91 -19.84
C VAL A 103 0.61 -6.57 -18.39
N ARG A 104 1.24 -5.42 -18.17
CA ARG A 104 1.66 -4.93 -16.87
C ARG A 104 0.55 -4.10 -16.22
N ASN A 105 0.05 -4.53 -15.06
CA ASN A 105 -0.94 -3.79 -14.29
C ASN A 105 -0.38 -3.38 -12.92
N ASP A 106 0.07 -2.12 -12.80
CA ASP A 106 0.70 -1.62 -11.59
C ASP A 106 -0.31 -1.02 -10.60
N ILE A 107 -0.22 -1.46 -9.34
CA ILE A 107 -0.98 -0.95 -8.21
C ILE A 107 -0.02 -0.20 -7.29
N PRO A 108 -0.23 1.10 -7.05
CA PRO A 108 0.60 1.85 -6.12
C PRO A 108 0.47 1.31 -4.69
N VAL A 109 1.60 1.10 -4.02
CA VAL A 109 1.66 0.74 -2.60
C VAL A 109 2.29 1.90 -1.83
N PHE A 110 1.51 2.54 -0.97
CA PHE A 110 1.97 3.57 -0.06
C PHE A 110 2.35 2.96 1.28
N LYS A 111 3.52 3.37 1.78
CA LYS A 111 3.94 3.06 3.14
C LYS A 111 3.02 3.78 4.10
N SER A 112 2.21 3.01 4.80
CA SER A 112 1.36 3.52 5.86
C SER A 112 2.22 4.11 6.97
N SER A 113 1.94 5.36 7.31
CA SER A 113 2.49 5.99 8.52
C SER A 113 1.72 5.57 9.76
N SER A 114 0.64 4.80 9.62
CA SER A 114 -0.15 4.34 10.75
C SER A 114 0.58 3.27 11.54
N ARG A 115 0.41 3.32 12.86
CA ARG A 115 0.98 2.35 13.80
C ARG A 115 -0.10 1.85 14.75
N MET A 116 0.06 0.61 15.20
CA MET A 116 -0.70 0.12 16.34
C MET A 116 -0.19 0.83 17.60
N MET A 117 -1.13 1.35 18.40
CA MET A 117 -0.88 1.95 19.70
C MET A 117 -1.72 1.23 20.73
N THR A 118 -1.07 0.78 21.80
CA THR A 118 -1.72 0.23 22.99
C THR A 118 -1.68 1.28 24.10
N ILE A 119 -2.86 1.68 24.58
CA ILE A 119 -3.00 2.54 25.76
C ILE A 119 -3.31 1.63 26.94
N VAL A 120 -2.43 1.61 27.93
CA VAL A 120 -2.57 0.79 29.15
C VAL A 120 -3.07 1.66 30.30
N TYR A 121 -4.14 1.24 30.96
CA TYR A 121 -4.58 1.82 32.22
C TYR A 121 -3.90 1.12 33.40
N THR A 122 -3.16 1.89 34.19
CA THR A 122 -2.35 1.40 35.32
C THR A 122 -2.97 1.67 36.69
N GLY A 123 -4.21 2.15 36.75
CA GLY A 123 -4.90 2.43 38.01
C GLY A 123 -5.73 1.26 38.54
N ASN A 124 -6.35 1.44 39.71
CA ASN A 124 -7.05 0.38 40.43
C ASN A 124 -8.56 0.28 40.10
N SER A 125 -9.09 1.13 39.23
CA SER A 125 -10.52 1.12 38.91
C SER A 125 -10.85 0.08 37.85
N LYS A 126 -11.89 -0.72 38.08
CA LYS A 126 -12.40 -1.68 37.09
C LYS A 126 -13.32 -1.06 36.03
N ASN A 127 -13.89 0.12 36.32
CA ASN A 127 -14.79 0.82 35.41
C ASN A 127 -14.10 2.08 34.88
N VAL A 128 -13.29 1.89 33.84
CA VAL A 128 -12.56 2.96 33.17
C VAL A 128 -12.91 2.96 31.70
N LYS A 129 -13.21 4.14 31.19
CA LYS A 129 -13.49 4.39 29.79
C LYS A 129 -12.46 5.35 29.22
N LEU A 130 -12.19 5.26 27.93
CA LEU A 130 -11.25 6.11 27.21
C LEU A 130 -12.00 7.07 26.28
N LYS A 131 -11.46 8.28 26.12
CA LYS A 131 -11.94 9.26 25.15
C LYS A 131 -10.75 10.04 24.58
N GLY A 132 -10.63 10.14 23.26
CA GLY A 132 -9.54 10.89 22.63
C GLY A 132 -9.84 11.28 21.19
N GLU A 133 -8.87 11.95 20.56
CA GLU A 133 -9.00 12.36 19.16
C GLU A 133 -9.21 11.15 18.22
N PHE A 134 -8.49 10.05 18.47
CA PHE A 134 -8.62 8.80 17.70
C PHE A 134 -9.93 8.03 17.95
N THR A 135 -10.68 8.36 19.01
CA THR A 135 -12.04 7.83 19.23
C THR A 135 -13.12 8.79 18.74
N ASN A 136 -12.74 9.85 17.99
CA ASN A 136 -13.61 10.96 17.62
C ASN A 136 -14.35 11.54 18.83
N TRP A 137 -13.66 11.67 19.95
CA TRP A 137 -14.24 12.12 21.22
C TRP A 137 -15.49 11.34 21.63
N SER A 138 -15.58 10.06 21.26
CA SER A 138 -16.58 9.13 21.78
C SER A 138 -15.98 8.31 22.91
N THR A 139 -16.82 7.95 23.86
CA THR A 139 -16.41 7.15 25.02
C THR A 139 -16.34 5.68 24.63
N VAL A 140 -15.19 5.04 24.81
CA VAL A 140 -14.96 3.63 24.49
C VAL A 140 -14.56 2.84 25.73
N ASP A 141 -14.89 1.56 25.76
CA ASP A 141 -14.51 0.63 26.83
C ASP A 141 -13.09 0.09 26.63
N LEU A 142 -12.41 -0.18 27.75
CA LEU A 142 -11.14 -0.89 27.76
C LEU A 142 -11.39 -2.40 27.81
N ILE A 143 -10.49 -3.17 27.20
CA ILE A 143 -10.49 -4.65 27.26
C ILE A 143 -9.43 -5.14 28.24
N GLU A 144 -9.63 -6.30 28.85
CA GLU A 144 -8.66 -6.89 29.77
C GLU A 144 -7.70 -7.83 29.00
N GLU A 145 -6.42 -7.47 28.96
CA GLU A 145 -5.35 -8.28 28.37
C GLU A 145 -4.21 -8.43 29.38
N ASN A 146 -3.76 -9.66 29.66
CA ASN A 146 -2.68 -9.96 30.61
C ASN A 146 -2.87 -9.34 32.02
N GLY A 147 -4.11 -9.24 32.49
CA GLY A 147 -4.46 -8.64 33.79
C GLY A 147 -4.37 -7.11 33.82
N GLN A 148 -4.26 -6.46 32.65
CA GLN A 148 -4.29 -5.00 32.50
C GLN A 148 -5.47 -4.57 31.64
N LEU A 149 -6.04 -3.40 31.93
CA LEU A 149 -7.05 -2.79 31.07
C LEU A 149 -6.36 -2.01 29.95
N VAL A 150 -6.61 -2.38 28.71
CA VAL A 150 -5.94 -1.82 27.53
C VAL A 150 -6.94 -1.36 26.46
N TYR A 151 -6.46 -0.46 25.60
CA TYR A 151 -7.12 -0.08 24.36
C TYR A 151 -6.12 -0.14 23.21
N ASN A 152 -6.44 -0.96 22.21
CA ASN A 152 -5.62 -1.13 21.01
C ASN A 152 -6.27 -0.36 19.85
N ALA A 153 -5.51 0.53 19.22
CA ALA A 153 -5.96 1.26 18.03
C ALA A 153 -4.85 1.45 17.01
N THR A 154 -5.23 1.43 15.74
CA THR A 154 -4.37 1.84 14.63
C THR A 154 -4.55 3.34 14.42
N ILE A 155 -3.49 4.11 14.65
CA ILE A 155 -3.51 5.58 14.54
C ILE A 155 -2.46 6.05 13.53
N PRO A 156 -2.70 7.16 12.79
CA PRO A 156 -1.66 7.77 11.98
C PRO A 156 -0.49 8.27 12.85
N GLN A 157 0.67 8.49 12.27
CA GLN A 157 1.77 9.15 13.00
C GLN A 157 1.37 10.56 13.41
N GLY A 158 1.58 10.89 14.69
CA GLY A 158 1.21 12.18 15.23
C GLY A 158 1.17 12.20 16.76
N LYS A 159 0.86 13.38 17.30
CA LYS A 159 0.52 13.58 18.71
C LYS A 159 -1.00 13.64 18.80
N PHE A 160 -1.58 12.90 19.74
CA PHE A 160 -3.03 12.86 19.96
C PHE A 160 -3.34 13.10 21.43
N ASN A 161 -4.42 13.84 21.69
CA ASN A 161 -4.91 14.05 23.04
C ASN A 161 -5.88 12.94 23.46
N THR A 162 -5.83 12.57 24.74
CA THR A 162 -6.67 11.52 25.33
C THR A 162 -6.97 11.76 26.80
N PHE A 163 -8.10 11.24 27.27
CA PHE A 163 -8.55 11.25 28.65
C PHE A 163 -9.06 9.87 29.07
N LEU A 164 -8.78 9.51 30.33
CA LEU A 164 -9.33 8.33 30.99
C LEU A 164 -10.41 8.78 31.97
N LEU A 165 -11.59 8.19 31.86
CA LEU A 165 -12.77 8.51 32.64
C LEU A 165 -13.05 7.38 33.62
N LYS A 166 -13.03 7.69 34.92
CA LYS A 166 -13.49 6.75 35.96
C LYS A 166 -15.01 6.87 36.08
N THR A 167 -15.73 5.83 35.71
CA THR A 167 -17.18 5.76 35.95
C THR A 167 -17.42 5.21 37.35
N GLU A 168 -17.71 6.11 38.30
CA GLU A 168 -18.22 5.72 39.61
C GLU A 168 -19.71 5.41 39.50
N LYS A 169 -20.13 4.20 39.86
CA LYS A 169 -21.55 3.92 40.07
C LYS A 169 -21.99 4.78 41.26
N LYS A 170 -22.79 5.82 41.00
CA LYS A 170 -23.59 6.46 42.07
C LYS A 170 -24.43 5.36 42.70
N LYS A 171 -24.17 5.04 43.97
CA LYS A 171 -25.13 4.29 44.78
C LYS A 171 -26.39 5.15 44.85
N SER A 172 -27.44 4.69 44.18
CA SER A 172 -28.81 5.17 44.40
C SER A 172 -29.33 4.65 45.73
#